data_AF-A0A2S7VMK5-F1
#
_entry.id   AF-A0A2S7VMK5-F1
#
_cell.length_a   1.000
_cell.length_b   1.000
_cell.length_c   1.000
_cell.angle_alpha   90.00
_cell.angle_beta   90.00
_cell.angle_gamma   90.00
#
_symmetry.space_group_name_H-M   'P 1'
#
loop_
_entity.id
_entity.type
_entity.pdbx_description
1 polymer ?
#
loop_
_entity_poly.entity_id
_entity_poly.type
_entity_poly.pdbx_seq_one_letter_code
_entity_poly.pdbx_strand_id
1 'polypeptide(L)'
;MEFNEQNYQTIKRSCLQKQNITFYAPKEFTCFANDEAPSSWRAYPPTSLADEAYEQIFVCTGEDARGTLTKLELTIHLDGGRILYRRRDDEYVELQVTFNTH
;
A
#
# COMPACT_ATOMS: atom_id res chain seq x y z
N MET A 1 2.38 -12.31 -4.60
CA MET A 1 1.39 -12.88 -3.65
C MET A 1 0.20 -11.93 -3.57
N GLU A 2 -0.99 -12.44 -3.26
CA GLU A 2 -2.19 -11.61 -3.10
C GLU A 2 -2.23 -10.97 -1.71
N PHE A 3 -2.74 -9.74 -1.62
CA PHE A 3 -3.11 -9.10 -0.37
C PHE A 3 -4.45 -9.67 0.13
N ASN A 4 -4.35 -10.67 1.01
CA ASN A 4 -5.47 -11.34 1.66
C ASN A 4 -5.06 -11.77 3.08
N GLU A 5 -6.00 -12.28 3.88
CA GLU A 5 -5.77 -12.66 5.28
C GLU A 5 -4.60 -13.65 5.44
N GLN A 6 -4.48 -14.62 4.53
CA GLN A 6 -3.44 -15.65 4.56
C GLN A 6 -2.03 -15.07 4.37
N ASN A 7 -1.88 -14.13 3.44
CA ASN A 7 -0.58 -13.55 3.10
C ASN A 7 -0.24 -12.28 3.90
N TYR A 8 -1.22 -11.68 4.57
CA TYR A 8 -1.07 -10.39 5.25
C TYR A 8 0.09 -10.38 6.26
N GLN A 9 0.23 -11.44 7.07
CA GLN A 9 1.33 -11.51 8.05
C GLN A 9 2.71 -11.52 7.40
N THR A 10 2.85 -12.17 6.25
CA THR A 10 4.10 -12.21 5.49
C THR A 10 4.40 -10.83 4.90
N ILE A 11 3.40 -10.20 4.26
CA ILE A 11 3.54 -8.86 3.68
C ILE A 11 3.92 -7.85 4.76
N LYS A 12 3.17 -7.83 5.87
CA LYS A 12 3.42 -6.96 7.01
C LYS A 12 4.83 -7.16 7.57
N ARG A 13 5.28 -8.42 7.72
CA ARG A 13 6.63 -8.72 8.22
C ARG A 13 7.72 -8.20 7.29
N SER A 14 7.58 -8.38 5.97
CA SER A 14 8.54 -7.82 5.01
C SER A 14 8.61 -6.30 5.10
N CYS A 15 7.47 -5.62 5.21
CA CYS A 15 7.42 -4.17 5.39
C CYS A 15 8.10 -3.73 6.70
N LEU A 16 7.81 -4.39 7.83
CA LEU A 16 8.44 -4.09 9.13
C LEU A 16 9.95 -4.35 9.14
N GLN A 17 10.41 -5.33 8.36
CA GLN A 17 11.83 -5.62 8.19
C GLN A 17 12.50 -4.72 7.13
N LYS A 18 11.78 -3.72 6.60
CA LYS A 18 12.23 -2.81 5.55
C LYS A 18 12.73 -3.53 4.29
N GLN A 19 12.13 -4.68 3.99
CA GLN A 19 12.45 -5.48 2.82
C GLN A 19 11.62 -5.03 1.63
N ASN A 20 12.24 -5.02 0.45
CA ASN A 20 11.52 -4.83 -0.79
C ASN A 20 10.59 -6.02 -1.04
N ILE A 21 9.32 -5.76 -1.31
CA ILE A 21 8.31 -6.78 -1.58
C ILE A 21 7.40 -6.33 -2.71
N THR A 22 6.95 -7.29 -3.53
CA THR A 22 5.92 -7.07 -4.55
C THR A 22 4.76 -8.02 -4.30
N PHE A 23 3.56 -7.46 -4.24
CA PHE A 23 2.31 -8.17 -4.07
C PHE A 23 1.23 -7.52 -4.93
N TYR A 24 0.04 -8.10 -4.97
CA TYR A 24 -1.10 -7.53 -5.69
C TYR A 24 -2.34 -7.52 -4.80
N ALA A 25 -3.22 -6.55 -4.98
CA ALA A 25 -4.46 -6.42 -4.24
C ALA A 25 -5.63 -6.21 -5.21
N PRO A 26 -6.85 -6.62 -4.86
CA PRO A 26 -8.06 -6.19 -5.55
C PRO A 26 -8.08 -4.67 -5.72
N LYS A 27 -8.44 -4.20 -6.91
CA LYS A 27 -8.49 -2.78 -7.29
C LYS A 27 -9.37 -1.98 -6.33
N GLU A 28 -10.46 -2.58 -5.88
CA GLU A 28 -11.39 -2.01 -4.88
C GLU A 28 -10.74 -1.69 -3.52
N PHE A 29 -9.64 -2.37 -3.16
CA PHE A 29 -8.92 -2.10 -1.90
C PHE A 29 -7.95 -0.93 -2.03
N THR A 30 -7.63 -0.51 -3.25
CA THR A 30 -6.64 0.54 -3.54
C THR A 30 -7.29 1.91 -3.75
N CYS A 31 -6.47 2.95 -3.90
CA CYS A 31 -6.93 4.28 -4.30
C CYS A 31 -7.57 4.30 -5.71
N PHE A 32 -7.41 3.25 -6.51
CA PHE A 32 -7.97 3.13 -7.87
C PHE A 32 -9.35 2.47 -7.91
N ALA A 33 -10.04 2.27 -6.78
CA ALA A 33 -11.36 1.63 -6.77
C ALA A 33 -12.33 2.21 -7.81
N ASN A 34 -12.27 3.53 -8.05
CA ASN A 34 -13.11 4.26 -9.01
C ASN A 34 -12.32 4.87 -10.20
N ASP A 35 -11.05 4.50 -10.39
CA ASP A 35 -10.16 5.11 -11.39
C ASP A 35 -9.35 4.02 -12.13
N GLU A 36 -8.59 4.37 -13.17
CA GLU A 36 -7.66 3.45 -13.81
C GLU A 36 -6.33 3.38 -13.06
N ALA A 37 -5.89 2.16 -12.74
CA ALA A 37 -4.55 1.95 -12.23
C ALA A 37 -3.51 2.25 -13.34
N PRO A 38 -2.35 2.82 -12.98
CA PRO A 38 -1.34 3.23 -13.96
C PRO A 38 -0.73 2.01 -14.68
N SER A 39 -0.47 2.12 -15.98
CA SER A 39 0.13 1.04 -16.78
C SER A 39 1.62 0.80 -16.48
N SER A 40 2.31 1.78 -15.92
CA SER A 40 3.71 1.71 -15.49
C SER A 40 3.83 1.93 -13.98
N TRP A 41 4.91 1.45 -13.37
CA TRP A 41 5.21 1.69 -11.96
C TRP A 41 5.20 3.19 -11.64
N ARG A 42 4.24 3.59 -10.83
CA ARG A 42 4.08 4.98 -10.41
C ARG A 42 3.95 5.03 -8.91
N ALA A 43 4.77 5.88 -8.29
CA ALA A 43 4.54 6.26 -6.91
C ALA A 43 3.22 7.01 -6.87
N TYR A 44 2.23 6.44 -6.19
CA TYR A 44 1.11 7.23 -5.75
C TYR A 44 1.41 7.74 -4.36
N PRO A 45 1.21 9.03 -4.15
CA PRO A 45 1.55 9.58 -2.87
C PRO A 45 0.65 9.05 -1.74
N PRO A 46 1.14 9.15 -0.51
CA PRO A 46 0.54 10.11 0.39
C PRO A 46 1.49 11.32 0.43
N THR A 47 1.34 12.24 -0.50
CA THR A 47 2.21 13.42 -0.58
C THR A 47 1.45 14.50 0.12
N SER A 48 2.15 15.13 1.05
CA SER A 48 1.82 16.44 1.62
C SER A 48 0.84 16.44 2.78
N LEU A 49 0.56 15.29 3.39
CA LEU A 49 -0.10 15.28 4.68
C LEU A 49 0.94 15.46 5.79
N ALA A 50 0.67 16.36 6.73
CA ALA A 50 1.46 16.48 7.96
C ALA A 50 1.32 15.18 8.78
N ASP A 51 2.28 14.88 9.65
CA ASP A 51 2.28 13.71 10.55
C ASP A 51 0.95 13.56 11.31
N GLU A 52 0.34 14.68 11.71
CA GLU A 52 -0.97 14.75 12.38
C GLU A 52 -2.13 14.26 11.51
N ALA A 53 -2.07 14.46 10.19
CA ALA A 53 -3.07 13.98 9.25
C ALA A 53 -2.92 12.47 8.99
N TYR A 54 -1.72 11.91 9.14
CA TYR A 54 -1.51 10.46 9.07
C TYR A 54 -2.15 9.74 10.25
N GLU A 55 -2.00 10.27 11.47
CA GLU A 55 -2.64 9.72 12.66
C GLU A 55 -4.17 9.74 12.54
N GLN A 56 -4.74 10.84 12.04
CA GLN A 56 -6.18 10.95 11.79
C GLN A 56 -6.66 9.95 10.75
N ILE A 57 -5.94 9.76 9.64
CA ILE A 57 -6.32 8.76 8.63
C ILE A 57 -6.23 7.36 9.22
N PHE A 58 -5.18 7.05 10.00
CA PHE A 58 -5.02 5.75 10.64
C PHE A 58 -6.16 5.42 11.60
N VAL A 59 -6.61 6.40 12.39
CA VAL A 59 -7.75 6.25 13.32
C VAL A 59 -9.08 6.14 12.56
N CYS A 60 -9.26 6.91 11.49
CA CYS A 60 -10.51 6.95 10.73
C CYS A 60 -10.63 5.83 9.68
N THR A 61 -9.56 5.09 9.36
CA THR A 61 -9.65 3.97 8.43
C THR A 61 -10.32 2.77 9.07
N GLY A 62 -11.28 2.20 8.35
CA GLY A 62 -11.98 0.98 8.76
C GLY A 62 -11.06 -0.22 9.02
N GLU A 63 -11.66 -1.28 9.52
CA GLU A 63 -10.98 -2.59 9.73
C GLU A 63 -11.20 -3.55 8.55
N ASP A 64 -11.80 -3.06 7.46
CA ASP A 64 -11.96 -3.79 6.22
C ASP A 64 -10.63 -3.94 5.46
N ALA A 65 -10.63 -4.71 4.37
CA ALA A 65 -9.41 -4.98 3.60
C ALA A 65 -8.79 -3.68 3.04
N ARG A 66 -9.62 -2.72 2.62
CA ARG A 66 -9.19 -1.40 2.18
C ARG A 66 -8.54 -0.59 3.31
N GLY A 67 -9.17 -0.54 4.48
CA GLY A 67 -8.61 0.13 5.65
C GLY A 67 -7.30 -0.52 6.12
N THR A 68 -7.21 -1.84 6.07
CA THR A 68 -6.00 -2.59 6.40
C THR A 68 -4.85 -2.28 5.43
N LEU A 69 -5.13 -2.26 4.12
CA LEU A 69 -4.13 -1.88 3.12
C LEU A 69 -3.67 -0.44 3.33
N THR A 70 -4.60 0.48 3.55
CA THR A 70 -4.30 1.89 3.81
C THR A 70 -3.39 2.05 5.04
N LYS A 71 -3.70 1.39 6.16
CA LYS A 71 -2.87 1.42 7.38
C LYS A 71 -1.45 0.89 7.15
N LEU A 72 -1.32 -0.17 6.34
CA LEU A 72 -0.03 -0.70 5.93
C LEU A 72 0.73 0.33 5.07
N GLU A 73 0.07 0.96 4.11
CA GLU A 73 0.66 1.98 3.24
C GLU A 73 1.19 3.17 4.04
N LEU A 74 0.42 3.64 5.03
CA LEU A 74 0.84 4.70 5.95
C LEU A 74 2.07 4.30 6.77
N THR A 75 2.06 3.08 7.31
CA THR A 75 3.19 2.58 8.12
C THR A 75 4.47 2.54 7.29
N ILE A 76 4.40 2.02 6.06
CA ILE A 76 5.53 2.00 5.13
C ILE A 76 6.06 3.41 4.88
N HIS A 77 5.17 4.39 4.67
CA HIS A 77 5.56 5.76 4.42
C HIS A 77 6.28 6.39 5.63
N LEU A 78 5.72 6.21 6.84
CA LEU A 78 6.32 6.68 8.10
C LEU A 78 7.70 6.04 8.35
N ASP A 79 7.89 4.79 7.91
CA ASP A 79 9.19 4.08 7.99
C ASP A 79 10.21 4.49 6.90
N GLY A 80 9.86 5.45 6.04
CA GLY A 80 10.69 5.97 4.95
C GLY A 80 10.63 5.13 3.67
N GLY A 81 9.69 4.20 3.58
CA GLY A 81 9.43 3.40 2.40
C GLY A 81 8.61 4.13 1.33
N ARG A 82 8.62 3.58 0.12
CA ARG A 82 7.84 4.05 -1.02
C ARG A 82 7.03 2.91 -1.60
N ILE A 83 5.81 3.22 -2.04
CA ILE A 83 4.90 2.26 -2.65
C ILE A 83 4.64 2.70 -4.07
N LEU A 84 4.89 1.80 -5.00
CA LEU A 84 4.64 1.97 -6.42
C LEU A 84 3.47 1.08 -6.82
N TYR A 85 2.62 1.59 -7.70
CA TYR A 85 1.45 0.88 -8.20
C TYR A 85 1.60 0.64 -9.69
N ARG A 86 1.09 -0.49 -10.15
CA ARG A 86 0.97 -0.83 -11.58
C ARG A 86 -0.27 -1.69 -11.79
N ARG A 87 -1.02 -1.43 -12.85
CA ARG A 87 -2.14 -2.27 -13.27
C ARG A 87 -1.63 -3.69 -13.56
N ARG A 88 -2.29 -4.69 -12.98
CA ARG A 88 -2.06 -6.09 -13.34
C ARG A 88 -3.03 -6.52 -14.43
N ASP A 89 -4.31 -6.30 -14.18
CA ASP A 89 -5.46 -6.60 -15.03
C ASP A 89 -6.63 -5.68 -14.61
N ASP A 90 -7.87 -6.01 -14.97
CA ASP A 90 -9.04 -5.18 -14.68
C ASP A 90 -9.47 -5.23 -13.20
N GLU A 91 -9.14 -6.33 -12.52
CA GLU A 91 -9.57 -6.61 -11.15
C GLU A 91 -8.48 -6.33 -10.12
N TYR A 92 -7.21 -6.39 -10.53
CA TYR A 92 -6.06 -6.34 -9.63
C TYR A 92 -5.04 -5.25 -9.96
N VAL A 93 -4.43 -4.73 -8.90
CA VAL A 93 -3.32 -3.78 -8.94
C VAL A 93 -2.11 -4.43 -8.28
N GLU A 94 -0.95 -4.37 -8.93
CA GLU A 94 0.32 -4.72 -8.33
C GLU A 94 0.87 -3.54 -7.51
N LEU A 95 1.38 -3.86 -6.32
CA LEU A 95 2.03 -2.95 -5.39
C LEU A 95 3.47 -3.41 -5.19
N GLN A 96 4.40 -2.48 -5.36
CA GLN A 96 5.82 -2.68 -5.07
C GLN A 96 6.23 -1.75 -3.94
N VAL A 97 6.63 -2.34 -2.82
CA VAL A 97 7.18 -1.63 -1.68
C VAL A 97 8.70 -1.62 -1.80
N THR A 98 9.29 -0.44 -1.68
CA THR A 98 10.73 -0.22 -1.73
C THR A 98 11.19 0.59 -0.54
N PHE A 99 12.29 0.18 0.08
CA PHE A 99 12.99 0.96 1.09
C PHE A 99 14.35 1.33 0.52
N ASN A 100 14.68 2.63 0.51
CA ASN A 100 16.03 3.06 0.14
C ASN A 100 16.96 2.72 1.31
N THR A 101 17.66 1.59 1.24
CA THR A 101 18.80 1.31 2.11
C THR A 101 19.93 2.24 1.70
N HIS A 102 20.16 3.28 2.51
CA HIS A 102 21.41 4.04 2.52
C HIS A 102 22.48 3.28 3.30
#